data_AF-A0A0N7L7F4-F1
#
_entry.id   AF-A0A0N7L7F4-F1
#
_cell.length_a   1.000
_cell.length_b   1.000
_cell.length_c   1.000
_cell.angle_alpha   90.00
_cell.angle_beta   90.00
_cell.angle_gamma   90.00
#
_symmetry.space_group_name_H-M   'P 1'
#
loop_
_entity.id
_entity.type
_entity.pdbx_description
1 polymer ?
#
loop_
_entity_poly.entity_id
_entity_poly.type
_entity_poly.pdbx_seq_one_letter_code
_entity_poly.pdbx_strand_id
1 'polypeptide(L)'
;MQFWLRILGVSPEEAVALAGRPRSVVLQKTLGFSGSYSNNSTMLSNEYFTVLLTESWTAVSAKEFKATNKDIYMLDTDLALLEAPELKIWVEKFAKDEMAFKKVLSSAWHKVMTADHFRADSY
;
A
#
# COMPACT_ATOMS: atom_id res chain seq x y z
N MET A 1 -3.39 -12.58 5.64
CA MET A 1 -2.95 -11.19 5.88
C MET A 1 -2.46 -10.91 7.30
N GLN A 2 -3.16 -11.40 8.35
CA GLN A 2 -2.90 -11.05 9.76
C GLN A 2 -1.50 -11.35 10.32
N PHE A 3 -0.75 -12.27 9.71
CA PHE A 3 0.53 -12.74 10.25
C PHE A 3 1.69 -11.74 10.08
N TRP A 4 1.77 -11.02 8.96
CA TRP A 4 2.89 -10.13 8.65
C TRP A 4 2.87 -8.82 9.45
N LEU A 5 1.67 -8.29 9.73
CA LEU A 5 1.46 -7.09 10.56
C LEU A 5 2.07 -7.27 11.96
N ARG A 6 1.85 -8.46 12.55
CA ARG A 6 2.30 -8.79 13.89
C ARG A 6 3.83 -8.90 14.01
N ILE A 7 4.53 -9.24 12.93
CA ILE A 7 5.99 -9.39 12.92
C ILE A 7 6.69 -8.02 12.90
N LEU A 8 6.15 -7.07 12.14
CA LEU A 8 6.73 -5.72 12.04
C LEU A 8 6.35 -4.80 13.21
N GLY A 9 5.46 -5.23 14.11
CA GLY A 9 4.96 -4.40 15.21
C GLY A 9 4.16 -3.17 14.73
N VAL A 10 3.61 -3.24 13.52
CA VAL A 10 2.82 -2.16 12.92
C VAL A 10 1.33 -2.37 13.18
N SER A 11 0.61 -1.28 13.42
CA SER A 11 -0.85 -1.30 13.52
C SER A 11 -1.48 -1.53 12.14
N PRO A 12 -2.77 -1.92 12.09
CA PRO A 12 -3.53 -2.00 10.83
C PRO A 12 -3.49 -0.69 10.02
N GLU A 13 -3.60 0.46 10.69
CA GLU A 13 -3.52 1.80 10.06
C GLU A 13 -2.13 2.03 9.43
N GLU A 14 -1.06 1.74 10.19
CA GLU A 14 0.32 1.89 9.74
C GLU A 14 0.63 1.01 8.53
N ALA A 15 0.14 -0.22 8.51
CA ALA A 15 0.38 -1.14 7.41
C ALA A 15 -0.37 -0.78 6.13
N VAL A 16 -1.62 -0.33 6.25
CA VAL A 16 -2.38 0.18 5.09
C VAL A 16 -1.68 1.41 4.52
N ALA A 17 -1.13 2.29 5.36
CA ALA A 17 -0.33 3.42 4.90
C ALA A 17 0.94 2.95 4.14
N LEU A 18 1.69 1.98 4.68
CA LEU A 18 2.89 1.42 4.03
C LEU A 18 2.59 0.73 2.69
N ALA A 19 1.39 0.17 2.52
CA ALA A 19 0.94 -0.39 1.25
C ALA A 19 0.79 0.69 0.16
N GLY A 20 0.32 1.89 0.55
CA GLY A 20 0.12 3.04 -0.35
C GLY A 20 1.39 3.78 -0.81
N ARG A 21 2.57 3.15 -0.71
CA ARG A 21 3.83 3.74 -1.19
C ARG A 21 3.87 3.83 -2.73
N PRO A 22 4.54 4.84 -3.32
CA PRO A 22 4.77 4.93 -4.76
C PRO A 22 5.45 3.69 -5.34
N ARG A 23 4.95 3.20 -6.48
CA ARG A 23 5.51 2.05 -7.21
C ARG A 23 5.93 2.45 -8.62
N SER A 24 7.20 2.22 -8.95
CA SER A 24 7.75 2.44 -10.30
C SER A 24 7.23 1.41 -11.29
N VAL A 25 6.64 1.87 -12.39
CA VAL A 25 6.20 1.02 -13.51
C VAL A 25 7.35 0.19 -14.07
N VAL A 26 8.54 0.79 -14.21
CA VAL A 26 9.73 0.09 -14.73
C VAL A 26 10.11 -1.05 -13.81
N LEU A 27 10.19 -0.79 -12.50
CA LEU A 27 10.56 -1.81 -11.53
C LEU A 27 9.51 -2.92 -11.44
N GLN A 28 8.21 -2.58 -11.49
CA GLN A 28 7.14 -3.59 -11.52
C GLN A 28 7.28 -4.52 -12.73
N LYS A 29 7.58 -3.97 -13.91
CA LYS A 29 7.86 -4.76 -15.12
C LYS A 29 9.10 -5.64 -14.98
N THR A 30 10.17 -5.14 -14.38
CA THR A 30 11.36 -5.94 -14.06
C THR A 30 11.04 -7.11 -13.11
N LEU A 31 10.09 -6.92 -12.20
CA LEU A 31 9.61 -7.97 -11.28
C LEU A 31 8.62 -8.96 -11.93
N GLY A 32 8.27 -8.78 -13.21
CA GLY A 32 7.35 -9.65 -13.96
C GLY A 32 5.88 -9.26 -13.88
N PHE A 33 5.55 -8.07 -13.36
CA PHE A 33 4.20 -7.51 -13.40
C PHE A 33 3.97 -6.66 -14.66
N SER A 34 2.72 -6.49 -15.05
CA SER A 34 2.33 -5.76 -16.26
C SER A 34 2.43 -4.24 -16.08
N GLY A 35 2.23 -3.72 -14.87
CA GLY A 35 2.30 -2.28 -14.61
C GLY A 35 2.17 -1.89 -13.14
N SER A 36 1.69 -0.68 -12.89
CA SER A 36 1.51 -0.11 -11.55
C SER A 36 0.13 0.55 -11.45
N TYR A 37 -0.23 0.99 -10.24
CA TYR A 37 -1.48 1.68 -9.99
C TYR A 37 -1.48 3.14 -10.49
N SER A 38 -0.30 3.69 -10.78
CA SER A 38 -0.09 5.05 -11.28
C SER A 38 1.14 5.11 -12.19
N ASN A 39 1.14 6.07 -13.12
CA ASN A 39 2.29 6.41 -13.95
C ASN A 39 3.26 7.39 -13.28
N ASN A 40 2.86 7.98 -12.14
CA ASN A 40 3.69 8.92 -11.40
C ASN A 40 4.30 8.25 -10.17
N SER A 41 5.50 7.68 -10.32
CA SER A 41 6.19 6.97 -9.24
C SER A 41 7.03 7.87 -8.32
N THR A 42 7.10 9.18 -8.59
CA THR A 42 7.95 10.12 -7.83
C THR A 42 7.15 10.96 -6.84
N MET A 43 5.84 11.06 -7.03
CA MET A 43 4.96 11.84 -6.16
C MET A 43 4.25 10.96 -5.14
N LEU A 44 4.35 11.34 -3.87
CA LEU A 44 3.56 10.74 -2.80
C LEU A 44 2.18 11.42 -2.73
N SER A 45 1.14 10.65 -3.04
CA SER A 45 -0.27 11.06 -3.01
C SER A 45 -1.16 9.92 -2.49
N ASN A 46 -2.44 10.22 -2.24
CA ASN A 46 -3.42 9.19 -1.88
C ASN A 46 -4.06 8.46 -3.09
N GLU A 47 -3.53 8.66 -4.30
CA GLU A 47 -4.04 8.07 -5.55
C GLU A 47 -4.16 6.54 -5.48
N TYR A 48 -3.24 5.88 -4.76
CA TYR A 48 -3.30 4.44 -4.52
C TYR A 48 -4.66 4.01 -3.94
N PHE A 49 -5.13 4.71 -2.91
CA PHE A 49 -6.37 4.35 -2.20
C PHE A 49 -7.61 4.74 -3.01
N THR A 50 -7.57 5.87 -3.72
CA THR A 50 -8.69 6.30 -4.55
C THR A 50 -8.92 5.32 -5.70
N VAL A 51 -7.86 4.98 -6.44
CA VAL A 51 -7.90 3.99 -7.54
C VAL A 51 -8.37 2.63 -7.03
N LEU A 52 -7.85 2.16 -5.88
CA LEU A 52 -8.24 0.87 -5.31
C LEU A 52 -9.75 0.76 -5.07
N LEU A 53 -10.39 1.85 -4.64
CA LEU A 53 -11.82 1.91 -4.32
C LEU A 53 -12.72 2.22 -5.52
N THR A 54 -12.25 2.99 -6.51
CA THR A 54 -13.10 3.49 -7.60
C THR A 54 -13.09 2.61 -8.85
N GLU A 55 -12.03 1.85 -9.08
CA GLU A 55 -11.91 1.02 -10.26
C GLU A 55 -12.55 -0.36 -10.09
N SER A 56 -12.89 -0.96 -11.23
CA SER A 56 -13.31 -2.37 -11.29
C SER A 56 -12.15 -3.23 -11.76
N TRP A 57 -11.91 -4.35 -11.08
CA TRP A 57 -10.70 -5.15 -11.23
C TRP A 57 -11.00 -6.49 -11.94
N THR A 58 -10.25 -6.80 -12.98
CA THR A 58 -10.28 -8.10 -13.67
C THR A 58 -8.95 -8.81 -13.48
N ALA A 59 -8.98 -10.09 -13.08
CA ALA A 59 -7.76 -10.86 -12.88
C ALA A 59 -7.01 -11.07 -14.21
N VAL A 60 -5.72 -10.73 -14.22
CA VAL A 60 -4.78 -11.03 -15.32
C VAL A 60 -3.97 -12.28 -14.98
N SER A 61 -3.63 -12.46 -13.70
CA SER A 61 -2.99 -13.65 -13.16
C SER A 61 -3.46 -13.87 -11.71
N ALA A 62 -2.92 -14.90 -11.04
CA ALA A 62 -3.20 -15.13 -9.62
C ALA A 62 -2.74 -13.98 -8.70
N LYS A 63 -1.78 -13.16 -9.14
CA LYS A 63 -1.17 -12.09 -8.34
C LYS A 63 -1.43 -10.68 -8.88
N GLU A 64 -2.14 -10.56 -9.99
CA GLU A 64 -2.28 -9.29 -10.70
C GLU A 64 -3.70 -9.09 -11.26
N PHE A 65 -4.18 -7.87 -11.10
CA PHE A 65 -5.49 -7.42 -11.55
C PHE A 65 -5.34 -6.13 -12.36
N LYS A 66 -6.12 -6.02 -13.43
CA LYS A 66 -6.17 -4.85 -14.30
C LYS A 66 -7.48 -4.09 -14.13
N ALA A 67 -7.41 -2.77 -14.09
CA ALA A 67 -8.58 -1.91 -14.09
C ALA A 67 -9.30 -1.96 -15.45
N THR A 68 -10.63 -2.06 -15.44
CA THR A 68 -11.44 -2.10 -16.65
C THR A 68 -11.20 -0.86 -17.53
N ASN A 69 -10.87 -1.08 -18.82
CA ASN A 69 -10.60 -0.04 -19.81
C ASN A 69 -9.44 0.93 -19.48
N LYS A 70 -8.55 0.58 -18.54
CA LYS A 70 -7.40 1.41 -18.16
C LYS A 70 -6.13 0.57 -18.12
N ASP A 71 -4.98 1.20 -18.37
CA ASP A 71 -3.67 0.56 -18.22
C ASP A 71 -3.10 0.76 -16.81
N ILE A 72 -3.89 0.32 -15.82
CA ILE A 72 -3.62 0.46 -14.38
C ILE A 72 -3.75 -0.93 -13.75
N TYR A 73 -2.82 -1.24 -12.85
CA TYR A 73 -2.69 -2.58 -12.27
C TYR A 73 -2.56 -2.51 -10.74
N MET A 74 -3.18 -3.48 -10.08
CA MET A 74 -3.05 -3.75 -8.65
C MET A 74 -2.67 -5.21 -8.43
N LEU A 75 -2.03 -5.48 -7.30
CA LEU A 75 -1.66 -6.83 -6.90
C LEU A 75 -2.79 -7.47 -6.10
N ASP A 76 -2.75 -8.80 -5.98
CA ASP A 76 -3.61 -9.56 -5.07
C ASP A 76 -3.56 -9.03 -3.63
N THR A 77 -2.36 -8.66 -3.17
CA THR A 77 -2.16 -8.06 -1.83
C THR A 77 -2.84 -6.71 -1.66
N ASP A 78 -2.99 -5.93 -2.74
CA ASP A 78 -3.67 -4.64 -2.71
C ASP A 78 -5.18 -4.85 -2.55
N LEU A 79 -5.77 -5.74 -3.34
CA LEU A 79 -7.20 -6.06 -3.29
C LEU A 79 -7.60 -6.71 -1.96
N ALA A 80 -6.72 -7.54 -1.39
CA ALA A 80 -6.98 -8.19 -0.12
C ALA A 80 -7.10 -7.19 1.06
N LEU A 81 -6.66 -5.93 0.91
CA LEU A 81 -6.95 -4.86 1.88
C LEU A 81 -8.44 -4.52 1.94
N LEU A 82 -9.18 -4.71 0.84
CA LEU A 82 -10.62 -4.48 0.78
C LEU A 82 -11.43 -5.66 1.34
N GLU A 83 -10.86 -6.86 1.33
CA GLU A 83 -11.50 -8.08 1.85
C GLU A 83 -11.52 -8.12 3.37
N ALA A 84 -10.57 -7.45 4.02
CA ALA A 84 -10.44 -7.35 5.46
C ALA A 84 -11.09 -6.05 5.98
N PRO A 85 -12.25 -6.11 6.68
CA PRO A 85 -12.97 -4.91 7.13
C PRO A 85 -12.12 -3.95 7.97
N GLU A 86 -11.26 -4.51 8.84
CA GLU A 86 -10.35 -3.76 9.70
C GLU A 86 -9.25 -3.00 8.95
N LEU A 87 -8.93 -3.41 7.72
CA LEU A 87 -7.98 -2.72 6.84
C LEU A 87 -8.72 -1.75 5.90
N LYS A 88 -9.87 -2.17 5.39
CA LYS A 88 -10.71 -1.38 4.48
C LYS A 88 -11.09 -0.02 5.06
N ILE A 89 -11.38 0.06 6.37
CA ILE A 89 -11.66 1.34 7.05
C ILE A 89 -10.52 2.35 6.83
N TRP A 90 -9.26 1.90 6.88
CA TRP A 90 -8.10 2.77 6.67
C TRP A 90 -7.89 3.11 5.20
N VAL A 91 -8.18 2.19 4.28
CA VAL A 91 -8.18 2.46 2.84
C VAL A 91 -9.17 3.60 2.53
N GLU A 92 -10.40 3.52 3.04
CA GLU A 92 -11.43 4.55 2.87
C GLU A 92 -11.05 5.89 3.52
N LYS A 93 -10.43 5.86 4.72
CA LYS A 93 -9.94 7.06 5.39
C LYS A 93 -8.88 7.77 4.56
N PHE A 94 -7.86 7.04 4.10
CA PHE A 94 -6.75 7.62 3.35
C PHE A 94 -7.15 8.07 1.94
N ALA A 95 -8.13 7.41 1.32
CA ALA A 95 -8.73 7.91 0.07
C ALA A 95 -9.42 9.27 0.23
N LYS A 96 -9.96 9.57 1.42
CA LYS A 96 -10.65 10.84 1.71
C LYS A 96 -9.73 11.93 2.28
N ASP A 97 -8.64 11.53 2.94
CA ASP A 97 -7.73 12.44 3.63
C ASP A 97 -6.26 12.09 3.35
N GLU A 98 -5.67 12.79 2.37
CA GLU A 98 -4.26 12.63 2.02
C GLU A 98 -3.31 13.08 3.15
N MET A 99 -3.71 14.06 3.95
CA MET A 99 -2.86 14.55 5.04
C MET A 99 -2.76 13.51 6.16
N ALA A 100 -3.88 12.86 6.51
CA ALA A 100 -3.89 11.74 7.44
C ALA A 100 -3.01 10.59 6.93
N PHE A 101 -3.12 10.24 5.64
CA PHE A 101 -2.27 9.23 5.01
C PHE A 101 -0.78 9.56 5.16
N LYS A 102 -0.36 10.76 4.73
CA LYS A 102 1.05 11.18 4.77
C LYS A 102 1.61 11.19 6.19
N LYS A 103 0.80 11.60 7.17
CA LYS A 103 1.17 11.60 8.59
C LYS A 103 1.43 10.18 9.11
N VAL A 104 0.49 9.26 8.85
CA VAL A 104 0.64 7.86 9.28
C VAL A 104 1.82 7.21 8.57
N LEU A 105 1.94 7.40 7.25
CA LEU A 105 3.03 6.82 6.47
C LEU A 105 4.40 7.27 7.01
N SER A 106 4.56 8.57 7.31
CA SER A 106 5.81 9.09 7.88
C SER A 106 6.16 8.42 9.21
N SER A 107 5.18 8.27 10.10
CA SER A 107 5.37 7.59 11.40
C SER A 107 5.70 6.10 11.22
N ALA A 108 4.93 5.41 10.37
CA ALA A 108 5.09 3.97 10.12
C ALA A 108 6.45 3.67 9.45
N TRP A 109 6.86 4.49 8.49
CA TRP A 109 8.14 4.35 7.82
C TRP A 109 9.31 4.53 8.78
N HIS A 110 9.27 5.58 9.61
CA HIS A 110 10.28 5.79 10.65
C HIS A 110 10.38 4.57 11.58
N LYS A 111 9.23 4.09 12.08
CA LYS A 111 9.16 2.92 12.96
C LYS A 111 9.81 1.69 12.36
N VAL A 112 9.51 1.37 11.10
CA VAL A 112 10.08 0.21 10.39
C VAL A 112 11.58 0.39 10.17
N MET A 113 12.02 1.58 9.77
CA MET A 113 13.43 1.87 9.47
C MET A 113 14.33 1.97 10.70
N THR A 114 13.76 2.08 11.90
CA THR A 114 14.50 2.08 13.16
C THR A 114 14.19 0.88 14.05
N ALA A 115 13.49 -0.14 13.52
CA ALA A 115 13.04 -1.29 14.31
C ALA A 115 14.20 -2.14 14.86
N ASP A 116 15.34 -2.14 14.17
CA ASP A 116 16.56 -2.87 14.53
C ASP A 116 17.63 -1.98 15.18
N HIS A 117 17.32 -0.69 15.39
CA HIS A 117 18.28 0.27 15.92
C HIS A 117 18.58 -0.03 17.39
N PHE A 118 19.84 -0.35 17.67
CA PHE A 118 20.28 -0.67 19.03
C PHE A 118 20.11 0.53 19.96
N ARG A 119 19.38 0.32 21.06
CA ARG A 119 19.13 1.32 22.10
C ARG A 119 20.12 1.13 23.25
N ALA A 120 21.12 2.00 23.32
CA ALA A 120 22.15 1.95 24.38
C ALA A 120 21.64 2.51 25.73
N ASP A 121 20.49 3.18 25.74
CA ASP A 121 19.84 3.80 26.92
C ASP A 121 19.03 2.81 27.77
N SER A 122 18.98 1.52 27.39
CA SER A 122 18.29 0.47 28.14
C SER A 122 19.18 -0.31 29.12
N TYR A 123 20.32 0.26 29.52
CA TYR A 123 21.22 -0.26 30.56
C TYR A 123 21.39 0.74 31.70
#